data_AF-A0A8D8WXL0-F1
#
_entry.id   AF-A0A8D8WXL0-F1
#
_cell.length_a   1.000
_cell.length_b   1.000
_cell.length_c   1.000
_cell.angle_alpha   90.00
_cell.angle_beta   90.00
_cell.angle_gamma   90.00
#
_symmetry.space_group_name_H-M   'P 1'
#
loop_
_entity.id
_entity.type
_entity.pdbx_description
1 polymer ?
#
loop_
_entity_poly.entity_id
_entity_poly.type
_entity_poly.pdbx_seq_one_letter_code
_entity_poly.pdbx_strand_id
1 'polypeptide(L)'
;MPSSMLFGINNEGRVYSLYTNGTKWREFPYLGVEFKRLSSVPNFLWAIGGDRQIYVHVHGFDIPIRIREEVYENQRWNPIEGFVSRLLPTDRYQWSNKD
;
A
#
# COMPACT_ATOMS: atom_id res chain seq x y z
N MET A 1 15.59 5.46 25.07
CA MET A 1 14.59 4.99 24.07
C MET A 1 15.30 4.04 23.11
N PRO A 2 14.80 2.83 22.85
CA PRO A 2 15.33 1.98 21.79
C PRO A 2 15.23 2.71 20.44
N SER A 3 16.21 2.48 19.55
CA SER A 3 16.17 3.06 18.20
C SER A 3 15.01 2.46 17.42
N SER A 4 14.28 3.32 16.71
CA SER A 4 13.21 2.94 15.78
C SER A 4 13.50 3.52 14.40
N MET A 5 12.68 3.16 13.40
CA MET A 5 12.86 3.61 12.02
C MET A 5 11.71 4.53 11.60
N LEU A 6 12.06 5.67 11.04
CA LEU A 6 11.17 6.59 10.35
C LEU A 6 11.24 6.28 8.85
N PHE A 7 10.12 6.47 8.16
CA PHE A 7 10.02 6.31 6.71
C PHE A 7 9.51 7.59 6.07
N GLY A 8 10.00 7.89 4.88
CA GLY A 8 9.62 9.07 4.11
C GLY A 8 9.61 8.77 2.62
N ILE A 9 8.87 9.59 1.87
CA ILE A 9 8.79 9.52 0.42
C ILE A 9 9.11 10.89 -0.18
N ASN A 10 9.85 10.93 -1.29
CA ASN A 10 10.12 12.16 -2.02
C ASN A 10 9.12 12.37 -3.18
N ASN A 11 9.28 13.47 -3.93
CA ASN A 11 8.42 13.80 -5.06
C ASN A 11 8.57 12.85 -6.27
N GLU A 12 9.65 12.08 -6.33
CA GLU A 12 9.87 11.03 -7.33
C GLU A 12 9.28 9.68 -6.91
N GLY A 13 8.61 9.61 -5.75
CA GLY A 13 8.03 8.38 -5.22
C GLY A 13 9.04 7.41 -4.61
N ARG A 14 10.30 7.82 -4.39
CA ARG A 14 11.34 6.99 -3.76
C ARG A 14 11.21 6.99 -2.25
N VAL A 15 11.41 5.81 -1.66
CA VAL A 15 11.30 5.60 -0.22
C VAL A 15 12.65 5.76 0.46
N TYR A 16 12.67 6.46 1.58
CA TYR A 16 13.84 6.63 2.44
C TYR A 16 13.51 6.19 3.86
N SER A 17 14.54 5.73 4.58
CA SER A 17 14.48 5.38 5.99
C SER A 17 15.50 6.16 6.81
N LEU A 18 15.15 6.47 8.05
CA LEU A 18 16.01 7.14 9.02
C LEU A 18 15.84 6.46 10.37
N TYR A 19 16.93 5.94 10.94
CA TYR A 19 16.92 5.51 12.33
C TYR A 19 16.78 6.72 13.26
N THR A 20 16.01 6.61 14.35
CA THR A 20 15.80 7.73 15.29
C THR A 20 17.05 8.14 16.05
N ASN A 21 18.06 7.27 16.12
CA ASN A 21 19.41 7.58 16.60
C ASN A 21 20.40 7.94 15.48
N GLY A 22 19.94 7.97 14.22
CA GLY A 22 20.72 8.30 13.05
C GLY A 22 20.62 9.78 12.68
N THR A 23 21.52 10.21 11.79
CA THR A 23 21.60 11.62 11.33
C THR A 23 21.34 11.80 9.84
N LYS A 24 21.13 10.70 9.09
CA LYS A 24 20.95 10.74 7.64
C LYS A 24 19.90 9.77 7.16
N TRP A 25 19.05 10.24 6.25
CA TRP A 25 18.15 9.40 5.47
C TRP A 25 18.95 8.52 4.52
N ARG A 26 18.51 7.28 4.34
CA ARG A 26 19.07 6.33 3.38
C ARG A 26 17.95 5.81 2.50
N GLU A 27 18.23 5.66 1.22
CA GLU A 27 17.28 5.05 0.29
C GLU A 27 16.93 3.65 0.77
N PHE A 28 15.63 3.38 0.85
CA PHE A 28 15.11 2.10 1.28
C PHE A 28 15.13 1.15 0.07
N PRO A 29 15.61 -0.10 0.19
CA PRO A 29 15.62 -1.02 -0.93
C PRO A 29 14.20 -1.52 -1.24
N TYR A 30 13.72 -1.27 -2.47
CA TYR A 30 12.43 -1.76 -2.94
C TYR A 30 12.51 -2.20 -4.42
N LEU A 31 11.43 -2.81 -4.93
CA LEU A 31 11.33 -3.45 -6.25
C LEU A 31 11.22 -2.46 -7.43
N GLY A 32 11.76 -1.24 -7.32
CA GLY A 32 11.72 -0.25 -8.40
C GLY A 32 10.36 0.39 -8.69
N VAL A 33 9.35 0.19 -7.82
CA VAL A 33 8.03 0.82 -7.93
C VAL A 33 8.05 2.21 -7.27
N GLU A 34 7.55 3.22 -7.96
CA GLU A 34 7.35 4.56 -7.39
C GLU A 34 6.06 4.58 -6.54
N PHE A 35 6.14 5.13 -5.34
CA PHE A 35 5.00 5.21 -4.43
C PHE A 35 4.39 6.61 -4.39
N LYS A 36 3.13 6.69 -3.97
CA LYS A 36 2.41 7.96 -3.76
C LYS A 36 2.19 8.27 -2.29
N ARG A 37 2.07 7.24 -1.47
CA ARG A 37 1.78 7.36 -0.03
C ARG A 37 2.39 6.20 0.73
N LEU A 38 2.86 6.50 1.93
CA LEU A 38 3.36 5.53 2.90
C LEU A 38 2.58 5.66 4.22
N SER A 39 2.49 4.55 4.95
CA SER A 39 2.03 4.52 6.34
C SER A 39 2.77 3.40 7.07
N SER A 40 3.49 3.74 8.14
CA SER A 40 4.23 2.75 8.94
C SER A 40 3.57 2.52 10.28
N VAL A 41 3.48 1.26 10.67
CA VAL A 41 3.11 0.78 12.01
C VAL A 41 4.21 -0.18 12.49
N PRO A 42 4.24 -0.60 13.77
CA PRO A 42 5.24 -1.57 14.22
C PRO A 42 5.30 -2.79 13.29
N ASN A 43 6.49 -3.12 12.80
CA ASN A 43 6.79 -4.27 11.92
C ASN A 43 6.22 -4.22 10.50
N PHE A 44 5.40 -3.22 10.13
CA PHE A 44 4.78 -3.13 8.82
C PHE A 44 4.91 -1.74 8.22
N LEU A 45 5.25 -1.68 6.93
CA LEU A 45 5.21 -0.47 6.12
C LEU A 45 4.23 -0.71 4.96
N TRP A 46 3.14 0.04 4.95
CA TRP A 46 2.14 0.04 3.88
C TRP A 46 2.42 1.16 2.89
N ALA A 47 2.17 0.88 1.61
CA ALA A 47 2.36 1.85 0.55
C ALA A 47 1.30 1.73 -0.55
N ILE A 48 1.01 2.85 -1.21
CA ILE A 48 0.19 2.89 -2.43
C ILE A 48 1.12 3.21 -3.60
N GLY A 49 1.24 2.29 -4.55
CA GLY A 49 2.06 2.43 -5.74
C GLY A 49 1.45 3.39 -6.77
N GLY A 50 2.30 3.94 -7.64
CA GLY A 50 1.87 4.71 -8.81
C GLY A 50 1.01 3.91 -9.78
N ASP A 51 1.19 2.59 -9.78
CA ASP A 51 0.44 1.57 -10.51
C ASP A 51 -0.94 1.24 -9.90
N ARG A 52 -1.33 1.97 -8.84
CA ARG A 52 -2.60 1.82 -8.11
C ARG A 52 -2.71 0.53 -7.31
N GLN A 53 -1.60 -0.16 -7.05
CA GLN A 53 -1.56 -1.34 -6.20
C GLN A 53 -1.18 -0.97 -4.76
N ILE A 54 -1.59 -1.83 -3.82
CA ILE A 54 -1.21 -1.73 -2.41
C ILE A 54 -0.02 -2.65 -2.17
N TYR A 55 0.99 -2.12 -1.49
CA TYR A 55 2.21 -2.86 -1.13
C TYR A 55 2.38 -2.89 0.38
N VAL A 56 2.94 -3.99 0.87
CA VAL A 56 3.33 -4.15 2.27
C VAL A 56 4.76 -4.65 2.36
N HIS A 57 5.58 -3.99 3.16
CA HIS A 57 6.87 -4.49 3.59
C HIS A 57 6.77 -4.93 5.05
N VAL A 58 7.09 -6.20 5.30
CA VAL A 58 7.04 -6.83 6.61
C VAL A 58 8.47 -7.02 7.12
N HIS A 59 8.74 -6.60 8.35
CA HIS A 59 10.05 -6.73 8.98
C HIS A 59 9.90 -7.19 10.44
N GLY A 60 10.96 -7.76 11.02
CA GLY A 60 10.96 -8.16 12.43
C GLY A 60 10.14 -9.41 12.76
N PHE A 61 9.79 -10.23 11.76
CA PHE A 61 9.14 -11.52 11.94
C PHE A 61 9.96 -12.64 11.28
N ASP A 62 9.96 -13.81 11.90
CA ASP A 62 10.64 -15.01 11.37
C ASP A 62 9.82 -15.76 10.31
N ILE A 63 8.53 -15.42 10.19
CA ILE A 63 7.60 -16.08 9.28
C ILE A 63 7.42 -15.22 8.02
N PRO A 64 7.80 -15.70 6.82
CA PRO A 64 7.56 -14.97 5.59
C PRO A 64 6.08 -14.97 5.20
N ILE A 65 5.67 -14.02 4.36
CA ILE A 65 4.35 -14.01 3.73
C ILE A 65 4.22 -15.28 2.86
N ARG A 66 3.18 -16.09 3.12
CA ARG A 66 2.99 -17.38 2.44
C ARG A 66 1.99 -17.32 1.29
N ILE A 67 1.01 -16.44 1.40
CA ILE A 67 -0.12 -16.36 0.47
C ILE A 67 -0.33 -14.90 0.13
N ARG A 68 -0.47 -14.61 -1.17
CA ARG A 68 -0.97 -13.34 -1.67
C ARG A 68 -2.46 -13.52 -1.91
N GLU A 69 -3.27 -12.70 -1.24
CA GLU A 69 -4.69 -12.60 -1.53
C GLU A 69 -4.95 -11.38 -2.41
N GLU A 70 -5.79 -11.57 -3.42
CA GLU A 70 -6.25 -10.50 -4.30
C GLU A 70 -7.77 -10.39 -4.19
N VAL A 71 -8.25 -9.17 -4.00
CA VAL A 71 -9.67 -8.88 -3.87
C VAL A 71 -10.02 -7.81 -4.89
N TYR A 72 -11.10 -8.04 -5.62
CA TYR A 72 -11.59 -7.15 -6.68
C TYR A 72 -12.91 -6.57 -6.24
N GLU A 73 -12.92 -5.29 -5.86
CA GLU A 73 -14.15 -4.58 -5.54
C GLU A 73 -14.67 -3.85 -6.78
N ASN A 74 -15.90 -4.16 -7.16
CA ASN A 74 -16.62 -3.47 -8.21
C ASN A 74 -17.59 -2.48 -7.57
N GLN A 75 -17.38 -1.19 -7.80
CA GLN A 75 -18.29 -0.12 -7.40
C GLN A 75 -18.85 0.57 -8.64
N ARG A 76 -20.11 1.02 -8.57
CA ARG A 76 -20.73 1.76 -9.65
C ARG A 76 -20.80 3.24 -9.30
N TRP A 77 -20.34 4.11 -10.19
CA TRP A 77 -20.50 5.54 -10.00
C TRP A 77 -21.87 6.02 -10.47
N ASN A 78 -22.50 6.90 -9.70
CA ASN A 78 -23.68 7.65 -10.10
C ASN A 78 -23.56 9.15 -9.74
N PRO A 79 -24.30 10.05 -10.40
CA PRO A 79 -24.17 11.50 -10.20
C PRO A 79 -24.63 12.04 -8.84
N ILE A 80 -25.36 11.26 -8.04
CA ILE A 80 -25.99 11.71 -6.79
C ILE A 80 -25.15 11.30 -5.58
N GLU A 81 -24.75 10.04 -5.52
CA GLU A 81 -24.08 9.42 -4.37
C GLU A 81 -22.60 9.13 -4.65
N GLY A 82 -22.13 9.30 -5.90
CA GLY A 82 -20.78 8.94 -6.29
C GLY A 82 -20.61 7.43 -6.47
N PHE A 83 -19.50 6.87 -5.99
CA PHE A 83 -19.27 5.42 -6.02
C PHE A 83 -20.15 4.72 -4.99
N VAL A 84 -21.02 3.82 -5.45
CA VAL A 84 -21.95 3.04 -4.63
C VAL A 84 -21.66 1.54 -4.71
N SER A 85 -21.97 0.86 -3.61
CA SER A 85 -21.90 -0.61 -3.48
C SER A 85 -23.13 -1.31 -4.04
N ARG A 86 -24.24 -0.59 -4.22
CA ARG A 86 -25.44 -1.13 -4.88
C ARG A 86 -25.22 -1.17 -6.38
N LEU A 87 -25.24 -2.38 -6.92
CA LEU A 87 -25.04 -2.65 -8.34
C LEU A 87 -26.39 -2.80 -9.07
N LEU A 88 -26.40 -2.50 -10.37
CA LEU A 88 -27.52 -2.81 -11.24
C LEU A 88 -27.54 -4.31 -11.55
N PRO A 89 -28.70 -4.89 -11.89
CA PRO A 89 -28.80 -6.31 -12.24
C PRO A 89 -27.90 -6.74 -13.40
N THR A 90 -27.47 -5.79 -14.25
CA THR A 90 -26.57 -6.01 -15.39
C THR A 90 -25.09 -5.82 -15.05
N ASP A 91 -24.76 -5.31 -13.88
CA ASP A 91 -23.37 -5.13 -13.47
C ASP A 91 -22.74 -6.49 -13.07
N ARG A 92 -21.41 -6.53 -13.08
CA ARG A 92 -20.64 -7.68 -12.61
C ARG A 92 -20.84 -7.87 -11.10
N TYR A 93 -20.64 -9.10 -10.61
CA TYR A 93 -20.67 -9.35 -9.17
C TYR A 93 -19.72 -8.43 -8.41
N GLN A 94 -20.17 -7.93 -7.26
CA GLN A 94 -19.47 -6.89 -6.49
C GLN A 94 -18.04 -7.28 -6.09
N TRP A 95 -17.81 -8.56 -5.78
CA TRP A 95 -16.50 -9.07 -5.41
C TRP A 95 -16.05 -10.14 -6.39
N SER A 96 -15.54 -9.71 -7.55
CA SER A 96 -15.23 -10.62 -8.66
C SER A 96 -14.25 -10.01 -9.65
N ASN A 97 -13.33 -10.83 -10.16
CA ASN A 97 -12.44 -10.53 -11.28
C ASN A 97 -12.97 -11.00 -12.64
N LYS A 98 -14.13 -11.65 -12.68
CA LYS A 98 -14.72 -12.17 -13.90
C LYS A 98 -15.19 -11.02 -14.80
N ASP A 99 -14.71 -11.01 -16.05
CA ASP A 99 -15.23 -10.18 -17.13
C ASP A 99 -16.49 -10.79 -17.76
#